data_AF-A0A559KF67-F1
#
_entry.id   AF-A0A559KF67-F1
#
_cell.length_a   1.000
_cell.length_b   1.000
_cell.length_c   1.000
_cell.angle_alpha   90.00
_cell.angle_beta   90.00
_cell.angle_gamma   90.00
#
_symmetry.space_group_name_H-M   'P 1'
#
loop_
_entity.id
_entity.type
_entity.pdbx_description
1 polymer ?
#
loop_
_entity_poly.entity_id
_entity_poly.type
_entity_poly.pdbx_seq_one_letter_code
_entity_poly.pdbx_strand_id
1 'polypeptide(L)'
;MIMNNKIKLMRLSLAGSLLLAGLPLSSAYAATATATPSAPVNAVPISIKLTDASSVTVTTKEIKDSKTNLKVNLQIPVIQGLKDQPYADQVNDTIERNAMKDVDAWTKEADDAAAKAKAAGFDLRPFELTITYKVTKGKDAAGTEVLSLVVTSCTATGGTGMPRLSFYNIVNGEQASPFELSSLFGDNYKELINKQIAAQIAEQPDKYFKDAFKGISDTQGFYIDNNEAVIVFDKYSIAPGVSGTPEFRIALPQLSAQAPAAPASLNKSAVLVNGTSVALDDAPVFVNDKGITMIPLRLVSEALGYKLTWNGDTRSVELTQGAEWTSVQEGKDRYTFAKVAPFELGAAPLIQADKMYVPLDFVTKVLKADMKIDAQGMITISTKAAPQK
;
A
#
# COMPACT_ATOMS: atom_id res chain seq x y z
N MET A 1 12.04 10.28 48.19
CA MET A 1 10.56 10.36 48.29
C MET A 1 10.03 10.25 46.87
N ILE A 2 9.59 9.05 46.48
CA ILE A 2 9.18 8.70 45.12
C ILE A 2 7.66 8.77 45.07
N MET A 3 7.07 9.59 44.20
CA MET A 3 5.65 9.50 43.87
C MET A 3 5.47 9.05 42.43
N ASN A 4 4.75 7.94 42.35
CA ASN A 4 4.46 7.06 41.25
C ASN A 4 3.04 7.40 40.77
N ASN A 5 2.82 7.70 39.49
CA ASN A 5 1.44 7.86 38.98
C ASN A 5 1.18 6.85 37.87
N LYS A 6 0.38 5.83 38.22
CA LYS A 6 -0.14 4.79 37.31
C LYS A 6 -1.54 5.19 36.88
N ILE A 7 -1.83 5.18 35.58
CA ILE A 7 -3.22 5.15 35.08
C ILE A 7 -3.41 3.89 34.22
N LYS A 8 -4.53 3.23 34.50
CA LYS A 8 -4.88 1.83 34.21
C LYS A 8 -5.24 1.58 32.74
N LEU A 9 -4.75 0.44 32.27
CA LEU A 9 -5.20 -0.34 31.12
C LEU A 9 -6.55 -1.02 31.46
N MET A 10 -7.53 -0.99 30.55
CA MET A 10 -8.74 -1.81 30.66
C MET A 10 -8.84 -2.73 29.43
N ARG A 11 -8.69 -4.03 29.67
CA ARG A 11 -9.19 -5.12 28.83
C ARG A 11 -10.28 -5.80 29.63
N LEU A 12 -11.42 -6.13 29.03
CA LEU A 12 -12.17 -7.33 29.38
C LEU A 12 -13.07 -7.75 28.22
N SER A 13 -13.22 -9.06 28.11
CA SER A 13 -13.72 -9.85 26.98
C SER A 13 -14.99 -10.64 27.35
N LEU A 14 -15.57 -11.27 26.32
CA LEU A 14 -16.43 -12.48 26.29
C LEU A 14 -17.98 -12.35 26.32
N ALA A 15 -18.57 -12.70 25.17
CA ALA A 15 -19.43 -13.87 24.88
C ALA A 15 -20.74 -14.15 25.66
N GLY A 16 -21.78 -14.53 24.90
CA GLY A 16 -22.98 -15.25 25.38
C GLY A 16 -24.26 -14.79 24.63
N SER A 17 -24.60 -15.36 23.48
CA SER A 17 -25.51 -16.51 23.33
C SER A 17 -26.96 -16.24 23.76
N LEU A 18 -27.87 -16.08 22.80
CA LEU A 18 -29.29 -16.44 22.97
C LEU A 18 -29.72 -17.42 21.89
N LEU A 19 -29.88 -18.68 22.33
CA LEU A 19 -30.67 -19.72 21.69
C LEU A 19 -32.14 -19.52 22.08
N LEU A 20 -33.05 -19.59 21.11
CA LEU A 20 -34.37 -20.17 21.31
C LEU A 20 -34.61 -21.19 20.20
N ALA A 21 -34.79 -22.44 20.65
CA ALA A 21 -35.00 -23.64 19.87
C ALA A 21 -36.50 -23.88 19.62
N GLY A 22 -36.82 -24.71 18.62
CA GLY A 22 -38.01 -25.58 18.65
C GLY A 22 -38.91 -25.56 17.40
N LEU A 23 -38.70 -26.55 16.53
CA LEU A 23 -39.54 -27.05 15.41
C LEU A 23 -40.84 -27.76 15.92
N PRO A 24 -41.73 -28.42 15.11
CA PRO A 24 -41.76 -28.68 13.64
C PRO A 24 -43.14 -28.53 12.90
N LEU A 25 -43.04 -28.47 11.56
CA LEU A 25 -43.87 -29.03 10.46
C LEU A 25 -45.32 -29.50 10.73
N SER A 26 -46.26 -29.14 9.83
CA SER A 26 -47.04 -30.10 9.00
C SER A 26 -48.02 -29.45 7.97
N SER A 27 -48.05 -30.08 6.79
CA SER A 27 -49.16 -30.32 5.82
C SER A 27 -50.04 -29.19 5.23
N ALA A 28 -49.81 -28.94 3.94
CA ALA A 28 -50.73 -28.87 2.80
C ALA A 28 -52.20 -28.42 2.98
N TYR A 29 -52.60 -27.43 2.17
CA TYR A 29 -53.86 -27.46 1.45
C TYR A 29 -53.68 -26.83 0.07
N ALA A 30 -54.07 -27.55 -0.98
CA ALA A 30 -54.19 -27.01 -2.32
C ALA A 30 -55.48 -26.18 -2.41
N ALA A 31 -55.36 -24.96 -2.91
CA ALA A 31 -56.52 -24.20 -3.37
C ALA A 31 -56.14 -23.57 -4.73
N THR A 32 -56.74 -24.12 -5.77
CA THR A 32 -56.84 -23.52 -7.09
C THR A 32 -57.56 -22.18 -6.97
N ALA A 33 -56.86 -21.07 -7.22
CA ALA A 33 -57.50 -19.78 -7.45
C ALA A 33 -57.25 -19.38 -8.91
N THR A 34 -58.32 -19.48 -9.70
CA THR A 34 -58.41 -19.03 -11.09
C THR A 34 -58.12 -17.53 -11.18
N ALA A 35 -57.21 -17.18 -12.08
CA ALA A 35 -56.88 -15.82 -12.45
C ALA A 35 -58.09 -15.06 -13.00
N THR A 36 -58.28 -13.83 -12.54
CA THR A 36 -59.02 -12.79 -13.26
C THR A 36 -58.02 -11.93 -14.05
N PRO A 37 -58.28 -11.63 -15.33
CA PRO A 37 -57.37 -10.80 -16.13
C PRO A 37 -57.53 -9.32 -15.73
N SER A 38 -56.51 -8.77 -15.07
CA SER A 38 -56.35 -7.32 -14.98
C SER A 38 -55.69 -6.79 -16.25
N ALA A 39 -56.15 -5.61 -16.68
CA ALA A 39 -55.87 -4.97 -17.96
C ALA A 39 -54.37 -4.88 -18.34
N PRO A 40 -54.03 -4.83 -19.65
CA PRO A 40 -52.65 -4.65 -20.08
C PRO A 40 -52.15 -3.26 -19.62
N VAL A 41 -51.35 -3.26 -18.56
CA VAL A 41 -50.50 -2.12 -18.22
C VAL A 41 -49.40 -2.05 -19.27
N ASN A 42 -49.55 -1.14 -20.23
CA ASN A 42 -48.43 -0.70 -21.05
C ASN A 42 -47.40 -0.06 -20.11
N ALA A 43 -46.35 -0.81 -19.78
CA ALA A 43 -45.17 -0.25 -19.15
C ALA A 43 -44.54 0.73 -20.14
N VAL A 44 -44.67 2.02 -19.87
CA VAL A 44 -43.79 3.03 -20.48
C VAL A 44 -42.39 2.67 -19.98
N PRO A 45 -41.42 2.33 -20.86
CA PRO A 45 -40.06 2.18 -20.42
C PRO A 45 -39.61 3.54 -19.90
N ILE A 46 -39.52 3.69 -18.58
CA ILE A 46 -38.76 4.77 -17.97
C ILE A 46 -37.33 4.48 -18.41
N SER A 47 -36.88 5.16 -19.46
CA SER A 47 -35.46 5.29 -19.75
C SER A 47 -34.89 6.12 -18.61
N ILE A 48 -34.54 5.45 -17.52
CA ILE A 48 -33.59 5.98 -16.56
C ILE A 48 -32.34 6.14 -17.41
N LYS A 49 -32.01 7.37 -17.81
CA LYS A 49 -30.61 7.67 -18.05
C LYS A 49 -29.93 7.29 -16.74
N LEU A 50 -29.21 6.17 -16.72
CA LEU A 50 -28.11 6.03 -15.77
C LEU A 50 -27.24 7.24 -16.06
N THR A 51 -27.40 8.28 -15.25
CA THR A 51 -26.37 9.29 -15.12
C THR A 51 -25.15 8.52 -14.65
N ASP A 52 -24.13 8.44 -15.51
CA ASP A 52 -22.76 8.11 -15.14
C ASP A 52 -22.37 9.06 -13.99
N ALA A 53 -22.62 8.65 -12.76
CA ALA A 53 -22.47 9.48 -11.58
C ALA A 53 -21.51 8.78 -10.62
N SER A 54 -20.21 8.83 -10.90
CA SER A 54 -19.15 8.51 -9.91
C SER A 54 -17.77 8.98 -10.41
N SER A 55 -17.61 10.24 -10.83
CA SER A 55 -16.24 10.78 -10.96
C SER A 55 -15.75 11.16 -9.56
N VAL A 56 -14.64 10.58 -9.11
CA VAL A 56 -14.01 10.93 -7.82
C VAL A 56 -13.77 12.44 -7.78
N THR A 57 -14.14 13.12 -6.70
CA THR A 57 -13.88 14.55 -6.51
C THR A 57 -13.13 14.79 -5.21
N VAL A 58 -12.43 15.92 -5.13
CA VAL A 58 -11.76 16.36 -3.91
C VAL A 58 -12.21 17.78 -3.62
N THR A 59 -12.89 17.95 -2.50
CA THR A 59 -13.34 19.26 -2.01
C THR A 59 -12.39 19.78 -0.94
N THR A 60 -12.50 21.06 -0.59
CA THR A 60 -11.65 21.69 0.43
C THR A 60 -12.45 21.98 1.69
N LYS A 61 -11.95 21.49 2.83
CA LYS A 61 -12.31 21.99 4.15
C LYS A 61 -11.30 23.06 4.55
N GLU A 62 -11.75 24.31 4.61
CA GLU A 62 -10.89 25.44 5.02
C GLU A 62 -10.92 25.65 6.53
N ILE A 63 -9.75 25.84 7.12
CA ILE A 63 -9.60 26.30 8.51
C ILE A 63 -8.64 27.49 8.50
N LYS A 64 -9.17 28.67 8.79
CA LYS A 64 -8.39 29.90 8.97
C LYS A 64 -8.56 30.36 10.40
N ASP A 65 -7.46 30.37 11.14
CA ASP A 65 -7.44 30.76 12.55
C ASP A 65 -6.19 31.59 12.84
N SER A 66 -6.25 32.43 13.86
CA SER A 66 -5.12 33.23 14.32
C SER A 66 -5.04 33.12 15.84
N LYS A 67 -4.20 32.20 16.31
CA LYS A 67 -3.78 32.15 17.71
C LYS A 67 -2.73 33.23 17.96
N THR A 68 -2.50 33.59 19.22
CA THR A 68 -1.59 34.68 19.62
C THR A 68 -0.20 34.57 18.98
N ASN A 69 0.38 33.37 18.94
CA ASN A 69 1.74 33.12 18.42
C ASN A 69 1.77 32.28 17.13
N LEU A 70 0.61 31.87 16.59
CA LEU A 70 0.51 31.02 15.40
C LEU A 70 -0.67 31.45 14.53
N LYS A 71 -0.39 31.81 13.27
CA LYS A 71 -1.39 31.95 12.21
C LYS A 71 -1.57 30.61 11.51
N VAL A 72 -2.82 30.24 11.25
CA VAL A 72 -3.20 28.95 10.68
C VAL A 72 -4.03 29.19 9.42
N ASN A 73 -3.60 28.62 8.30
CA ASN A 73 -4.35 28.62 7.03
C ASN A 73 -4.30 27.23 6.40
N LEU A 74 -5.33 26.43 6.66
CA LEU A 74 -5.39 25.04 6.21
C LEU A 74 -6.43 24.88 5.11
N GLN A 75 -6.00 24.30 4.00
CA GLN A 75 -6.85 23.75 2.96
C GLN A 75 -6.73 22.24 3.06
N ILE A 76 -7.68 21.63 3.78
CA ILE A 76 -7.68 20.19 4.03
C ILE A 76 -8.51 19.51 2.93
N PRO A 77 -7.94 18.60 2.13
CA PRO A 77 -8.67 17.91 1.09
C PRO A 77 -9.65 16.88 1.68
N VAL A 78 -10.83 16.77 1.08
CA VAL A 78 -11.86 15.79 1.41
C VAL A 78 -12.24 15.05 0.13
N ILE A 79 -11.90 13.77 0.07
CA ILE A 79 -12.18 12.88 -1.05
C ILE A 79 -13.64 12.44 -1.01
N GLN A 80 -14.32 12.51 -2.15
CA GLN A 80 -15.72 12.12 -2.32
C GLN A 80 -15.88 11.27 -3.59
N GLY A 81 -16.81 10.32 -3.57
CA GLY A 81 -17.14 9.52 -4.75
C GLY A 81 -16.11 8.46 -5.13
N LEU A 82 -15.25 8.04 -4.19
CA LEU A 82 -14.58 6.74 -4.31
C LEU A 82 -15.61 5.62 -4.24
N LYS A 83 -15.38 4.54 -4.98
CA LYS A 83 -16.27 3.36 -4.92
C LYS A 83 -16.30 2.71 -3.54
N ASP A 84 -15.14 2.66 -2.88
CA ASP A 84 -14.97 2.22 -1.49
C ASP A 84 -15.08 3.42 -0.54
N GLN A 85 -16.31 3.72 -0.09
CA GLN A 85 -16.59 4.83 0.82
C GLN A 85 -15.90 4.67 2.19
N PRO A 86 -15.90 3.50 2.86
CA PRO A 86 -15.16 3.32 4.10
C PRO A 86 -13.67 3.65 3.99
N TYR A 87 -13.02 3.27 2.88
CA TYR A 87 -11.63 3.65 2.64
C TYR A 87 -11.47 5.16 2.46
N ALA A 88 -12.39 5.82 1.75
CA ALA A 88 -12.39 7.27 1.59
C ALA A 88 -12.49 7.99 2.95
N ASP A 89 -13.39 7.54 3.82
CA ASP A 89 -13.60 8.09 5.16
C ASP A 89 -12.33 7.92 6.01
N GLN A 90 -11.69 6.75 5.96
CA GLN A 90 -10.43 6.50 6.66
C GLN A 90 -9.30 7.44 6.20
N VAL A 91 -9.17 7.67 4.89
CA VAL A 91 -8.15 8.58 4.33
C VAL A 91 -8.44 10.03 4.74
N ASN A 92 -9.70 10.46 4.62
CA ASN A 92 -10.13 11.80 5.03
C ASN A 92 -9.85 12.05 6.53
N ASP A 93 -10.23 11.11 7.39
CA ASP A 93 -9.97 11.16 8.83
C ASP A 93 -8.48 11.24 9.15
N THR A 94 -7.66 10.49 8.40
CA THR A 94 -6.20 10.49 8.58
C THR A 94 -5.59 11.84 8.21
N ILE A 95 -6.01 12.42 7.09
CA ILE A 95 -5.53 13.73 6.64
C ILE A 95 -5.92 14.81 7.64
N GLU A 96 -7.19 14.85 8.07
CA GLU A 96 -7.67 15.83 9.04
C GLU A 96 -6.95 15.68 10.39
N ARG A 97 -6.82 14.45 10.91
CA ARG A 97 -6.12 14.19 12.17
C ARG A 97 -4.67 14.64 12.12
N ASN A 98 -3.97 14.41 11.01
CA ASN A 98 -2.59 14.87 10.83
C ASN A 98 -2.50 16.39 10.78
N ALA A 99 -3.45 17.06 10.12
CA ALA A 99 -3.53 18.52 10.11
C ALA A 99 -3.76 19.10 11.52
N MET A 100 -4.66 18.51 12.30
CA MET A 100 -4.92 18.97 13.68
C MET A 100 -3.75 18.69 14.62
N LYS A 101 -3.07 17.55 14.43
CA LYS A 101 -1.83 17.25 15.16
C LYS A 101 -0.73 18.27 14.87
N ASP A 102 -0.60 18.73 13.62
CA ASP A 102 0.33 19.81 13.27
C ASP A 102 -0.04 21.12 13.97
N VAL A 103 -1.34 21.48 13.99
CA VAL A 103 -1.83 22.69 14.69
C VAL A 103 -1.44 22.64 16.16
N ASP A 104 -1.69 21.52 16.84
CA ASP A 104 -1.37 21.37 18.26
C ASP A 104 0.14 21.45 18.52
N ALA A 105 0.93 20.73 17.72
CA ALA A 105 2.39 20.71 17.85
C ALA A 105 2.99 22.11 17.63
N TRP A 106 2.56 22.82 16.58
CA TRP A 106 3.09 24.14 16.26
C TRP A 106 2.55 25.24 17.15
N THR A 107 1.35 25.08 17.72
CA THR A 107 0.85 26.00 18.77
C THR A 107 1.79 25.93 19.97
N LYS A 108 2.09 24.70 20.44
CA LYS A 108 3.00 24.49 21.56
C LYS A 108 4.39 25.07 21.30
N GLU A 109 4.97 24.78 20.14
CA GLU A 109 6.30 25.28 19.78
C GLU A 109 6.32 26.82 19.67
N ALA A 110 5.28 27.43 19.09
CA ALA A 110 5.17 28.88 18.99
C ALA A 110 5.04 29.56 20.36
N ASP A 111 4.26 28.99 21.28
CA ASP A 111 4.11 29.50 22.64
C ASP A 111 5.41 29.36 23.44
N ASP A 112 6.09 28.21 23.34
CA ASP A 112 7.38 27.95 23.98
C ASP A 112 8.46 28.91 23.42
N ALA A 113 8.47 29.18 22.12
CA ALA A 113 9.35 30.14 21.49
C ALA A 113 9.05 31.59 21.92
N ALA A 114 7.78 31.97 22.01
CA ALA A 114 7.35 33.30 22.42
C ALA A 114 7.75 33.58 23.87
N ALA A 115 7.59 32.60 24.77
CA ALA A 115 8.01 32.71 26.15
C ALA A 115 9.53 32.94 26.28
N LYS A 116 10.34 32.18 25.51
CA LYS A 116 11.80 32.35 25.48
C LYS A 116 12.23 33.69 24.90
N ALA A 117 11.62 34.12 23.79
CA ALA A 117 11.91 35.41 23.16
C ALA A 117 11.62 36.56 24.13
N LYS A 118 10.44 36.53 24.77
CA LYS A 118 10.06 37.52 25.78
C LYS A 118 11.02 37.56 26.97
N ALA A 119 11.43 36.40 27.49
CA ALA A 119 12.41 36.32 28.58
C ALA A 119 13.78 36.88 28.18
N ALA A 120 14.14 36.81 26.90
CA ALA A 120 15.36 37.38 26.34
C ALA A 120 15.20 38.83 25.84
N GLY A 121 14.03 39.45 25.99
CA GLY A 121 13.78 40.84 25.57
C GLY A 121 13.55 41.03 24.06
N PHE A 122 13.17 39.97 23.35
CA PHE A 122 12.85 40.00 21.92
C PHE A 122 11.35 39.80 21.67
N ASP A 123 10.82 40.52 20.67
CA ASP A 123 9.47 40.30 20.17
C ASP A 123 9.47 39.20 19.09
N LEU A 124 8.70 38.15 19.33
CA LEU A 124 8.54 37.06 18.37
C LEU A 124 7.44 37.41 17.35
N ARG A 125 7.77 37.29 16.06
CA ARG A 125 6.73 37.28 15.02
C ARG A 125 5.97 35.96 15.07
N PRO A 126 4.62 35.96 14.99
CA PRO A 126 3.86 34.72 14.98
C PRO A 126 4.36 33.76 13.92
N PHE A 127 4.42 32.48 14.26
CA PHE A 127 4.65 31.42 13.29
C PHE A 127 3.47 31.36 12.32
N GLU A 128 3.70 30.78 11.15
CA GLU A 128 2.65 30.58 10.14
C GLU A 128 2.64 29.11 9.74
N LEU A 129 1.52 28.43 9.98
CA LEU A 129 1.26 27.07 9.52
C LEU A 129 0.27 27.14 8.35
N THR A 130 0.73 26.68 7.19
CA THR A 130 -0.10 26.54 6.00
C THR A 130 -0.21 25.07 5.60
N ILE A 131 -1.42 24.60 5.33
CA ILE A 131 -1.62 23.31 4.65
C ILE A 131 -2.30 23.60 3.31
N THR A 132 -1.71 23.11 2.22
CA THR A 132 -2.29 23.14 0.88
C THR A 132 -2.28 21.74 0.30
N TYR A 133 -2.98 21.54 -0.82
CA TYR A 133 -2.91 20.27 -1.51
C TYR A 133 -2.94 20.42 -3.03
N LYS A 134 -2.39 19.40 -3.70
CA LYS A 134 -2.48 19.20 -5.15
C LYS A 134 -3.20 17.88 -5.40
N VAL A 135 -4.17 17.90 -6.30
CA VAL A 135 -4.83 16.69 -6.80
C VAL A 135 -4.46 16.51 -8.25
N THR A 136 -4.04 15.30 -8.58
CA THR A 136 -3.87 14.84 -9.94
C THR A 136 -4.64 13.54 -10.12
N LYS A 137 -5.06 13.29 -11.35
CA LYS A 137 -5.74 12.06 -11.74
C LYS A 137 -5.00 11.47 -12.93
N GLY A 138 -5.02 10.16 -13.01
CA GLY A 138 -4.41 9.44 -14.11
C GLY A 138 -5.01 8.06 -14.26
N LYS A 139 -4.27 7.20 -14.94
CA LYS A 139 -4.53 5.78 -14.99
C LYS A 139 -3.29 5.01 -14.55
N ASP A 140 -3.50 3.87 -13.88
CA ASP A 140 -2.43 2.91 -13.64
C ASP A 140 -2.05 2.16 -14.94
N ALA A 141 -1.08 1.25 -14.84
CA ALA A 141 -0.64 0.40 -15.95
C ALA A 141 -1.76 -0.51 -16.51
N ALA A 142 -2.80 -0.81 -15.71
CA ALA A 142 -3.95 -1.61 -16.11
C ALA A 142 -5.10 -0.76 -16.70
N GLY A 143 -4.95 0.57 -16.74
CA GLY A 143 -5.97 1.49 -17.22
C GLY A 143 -7.04 1.88 -16.19
N THR A 144 -6.88 1.47 -14.93
CA THR A 144 -7.76 1.83 -13.81
C THR A 144 -7.54 3.30 -13.44
N GLU A 145 -8.62 4.02 -13.13
CA GLU A 145 -8.51 5.39 -12.62
C GLU A 145 -7.72 5.41 -11.30
N VAL A 146 -6.70 6.27 -11.26
CA VAL A 146 -5.94 6.55 -10.04
C VAL A 146 -6.11 8.00 -9.63
N LEU A 147 -6.22 8.20 -8.32
CA LEU A 147 -6.18 9.51 -7.68
C LEU A 147 -4.84 9.66 -6.96
N SER A 148 -4.14 10.74 -7.25
CA SER A 148 -2.95 11.15 -6.50
C SER A 148 -3.21 12.48 -5.80
N LEU A 149 -2.97 12.51 -4.49
CA LEU A 149 -3.13 13.69 -3.66
C LEU A 149 -1.81 13.95 -2.93
N VAL A 150 -1.29 15.17 -3.08
CA VAL A 150 -0.12 15.65 -2.36
C VAL A 150 -0.59 16.70 -1.36
N VAL A 151 -0.48 16.40 -0.07
CA VAL A 151 -0.78 17.34 1.01
C VAL A 151 0.54 17.95 1.49
N THR A 152 0.66 19.27 1.40
CA THR A 152 1.85 20.01 1.79
C THR A 152 1.56 20.78 3.07
N SER A 153 2.19 20.39 4.17
CA SER A 153 2.18 21.14 5.44
C SER A 153 3.47 21.95 5.54
N CYS A 154 3.37 23.27 5.62
CA CYS A 154 4.53 24.16 5.64
C CYS A 154 4.44 25.11 6.83
N THR A 155 5.48 25.09 7.65
CA THR A 155 5.60 26.01 8.78
C THR A 155 6.73 27.00 8.55
N ALA A 156 6.43 28.28 8.76
CA ALA A 156 7.40 29.37 8.77
C ALA A 156 7.52 29.96 10.18
N THR A 157 8.76 30.10 10.67
CA THR A 157 9.08 30.64 12.00
C THR A 157 9.66 32.06 11.93
N GLY A 158 9.30 32.81 10.87
CA GLY A 158 9.84 34.16 10.58
C GLY A 158 10.70 34.25 9.31
N GLY A 159 10.85 33.15 8.56
CA GLY A 159 11.58 33.07 7.29
C GLY A 159 10.92 32.10 6.30
N THR A 160 11.68 31.54 5.36
CA THR A 160 11.13 30.55 4.43
C THR A 160 10.79 29.26 5.17
N GLY A 161 9.56 28.77 5.00
CA GLY A 161 9.11 27.56 5.66
C GLY A 161 9.80 26.28 5.15
N MET A 162 9.63 25.23 5.94
CA MET A 162 10.06 23.87 5.61
C MET A 162 8.81 23.03 5.31
N PRO A 163 8.55 22.69 4.04
CA PRO A 163 7.40 21.88 3.70
C PRO A 163 7.63 20.41 4.08
N ARG A 164 6.61 19.79 4.67
CA ARG A 164 6.45 18.35 4.81
C ARG A 164 5.37 17.90 3.83
N LEU A 165 5.71 16.94 2.97
CA LEU A 165 4.80 16.42 1.96
C LEU A 165 4.28 15.05 2.39
N SER A 166 2.97 14.85 2.24
CA SER A 166 2.30 13.58 2.43
C SER A 166 1.64 13.17 1.10
N PHE A 167 1.87 11.94 0.67
CA PHE A 167 1.42 11.43 -0.62
C PHE A 167 0.35 10.37 -0.40
N TYR A 168 -0.78 10.52 -1.09
CA TYR A 168 -1.89 9.57 -1.07
C TYR A 168 -2.18 9.16 -2.52
N ASN A 169 -1.71 7.98 -2.89
CA ASN A 169 -1.85 7.40 -4.22
C ASN A 169 -2.84 6.25 -4.13
N ILE A 170 -4.04 6.42 -4.69
CA ILE A 170 -5.19 5.55 -4.47
C ILE A 170 -5.69 4.97 -5.80
N VAL A 171 -5.86 3.65 -5.85
CA VAL A 171 -6.58 2.96 -6.93
C VAL A 171 -8.07 3.00 -6.63
N ASN A 172 -8.87 3.54 -7.56
CA ASN A 172 -10.33 3.65 -7.42
C ASN A 172 -11.06 2.36 -7.89
N GLY A 173 -10.92 1.28 -7.13
CA GLY A 173 -11.63 0.01 -7.32
C GLY A 173 -12.79 -0.21 -6.33
N GLU A 174 -13.56 -1.28 -6.50
CA GLU A 174 -14.61 -1.71 -5.54
C GLU A 174 -14.04 -1.88 -4.12
N GLN A 175 -12.77 -2.30 -4.05
CA GLN A 175 -11.94 -2.25 -2.86
C GLN A 175 -10.79 -1.28 -3.16
N ALA A 176 -10.83 -0.09 -2.57
CA ALA A 176 -9.79 0.91 -2.80
C ALA A 176 -8.52 0.53 -2.03
N SER A 177 -7.37 0.86 -2.59
CA SER A 177 -6.08 0.53 -2.00
C SER A 177 -5.01 1.57 -2.35
N PRO A 178 -3.99 1.73 -1.48
CA PRO A 178 -2.83 2.50 -1.86
C PRO A 178 -2.01 1.75 -2.91
N PHE A 179 -1.29 2.48 -3.77
CA PHE A 179 -0.30 1.88 -4.66
C PHE A 179 1.08 2.53 -4.50
N GLU A 180 2.11 1.76 -4.81
CA GLU A 180 3.52 2.15 -4.67
C GLU A 180 4.23 2.18 -6.02
N LEU A 181 5.46 2.70 -6.05
CA LEU A 181 6.29 2.73 -7.26
C LEU A 181 6.58 1.32 -7.80
N SER A 182 6.76 0.33 -6.91
CA SER A 182 6.94 -1.07 -7.28
C SER A 182 5.76 -1.60 -8.11
N SER A 183 4.53 -1.21 -7.77
CA SER A 183 3.31 -1.59 -8.51
C SER A 183 3.25 -1.00 -9.93
N LEU A 184 3.96 0.11 -10.18
CA LEU A 184 3.97 0.80 -11.47
C LEU A 184 5.13 0.35 -12.38
N PHE A 185 6.27 -0.01 -11.79
CA PHE A 185 7.52 -0.23 -12.51
C PHE A 185 8.10 -1.65 -12.31
N GLY A 186 7.45 -2.49 -11.50
CA GLY A 186 7.88 -3.85 -11.18
C GLY A 186 9.06 -3.92 -10.21
N ASP A 187 9.64 -5.12 -10.04
CA ASP A 187 10.67 -5.40 -9.03
C ASP A 187 11.95 -4.56 -9.18
N ASN A 188 12.27 -4.15 -10.42
CA ASN A 188 13.45 -3.33 -10.74
C ASN A 188 13.16 -1.82 -10.71
N TYR A 189 12.05 -1.38 -10.09
CA TYR A 189 11.62 0.03 -10.12
C TYR A 189 12.72 1.02 -9.71
N LYS A 190 13.49 0.71 -8.65
CA LYS A 190 14.55 1.60 -8.18
C LYS A 190 15.62 1.82 -9.24
N GLU A 191 16.06 0.77 -9.93
CA GLU A 191 17.10 0.89 -10.95
C GLU A 191 16.61 1.75 -12.12
N LEU A 192 15.39 1.49 -12.59
CA LEU A 192 14.76 2.22 -13.70
C LEU A 192 14.59 3.71 -13.38
N ILE A 193 14.03 4.01 -12.20
CA ILE A 193 13.81 5.38 -11.74
C ILE A 193 15.14 6.09 -11.50
N ASN A 194 16.08 5.45 -10.79
CA ASN A 194 17.37 6.06 -10.48
C ASN A 194 18.16 6.41 -11.75
N LYS A 195 18.10 5.56 -12.77
CA LYS A 195 18.72 5.81 -14.07
C LYS A 195 18.16 7.07 -14.74
N GLN A 196 16.84 7.24 -14.75
CA GLN A 196 16.19 8.41 -15.34
C GLN A 196 16.45 9.69 -14.55
N ILE A 197 16.42 9.62 -13.21
CA ILE A 197 16.76 10.76 -12.35
C ILE A 197 18.22 11.19 -12.56
N ALA A 198 19.16 10.24 -12.60
CA ALA A 198 20.56 10.55 -12.83
C ALA A 198 20.79 11.23 -14.19
N ALA A 199 20.08 10.80 -15.23
CA ALA A 199 20.11 11.46 -16.54
C ALA A 199 19.58 12.90 -16.47
N GLN A 200 18.42 13.13 -15.82
CA GLN A 200 17.85 14.47 -15.66
C GLN A 200 18.74 15.40 -14.82
N ILE A 201 19.41 14.89 -13.78
CA ILE A 201 20.38 15.66 -13.00
C ILE A 201 21.59 16.04 -13.86
N ALA A 202 22.08 15.12 -14.70
CA ALA A 202 23.23 15.37 -15.57
C ALA A 202 22.97 16.44 -16.65
N GLU A 203 21.71 16.65 -17.04
CA GLU A 203 21.33 17.74 -17.95
C GLU A 203 21.44 19.13 -17.30
N GLN A 204 21.31 19.22 -15.97
CA GLN A 204 21.30 20.49 -15.23
C GLN A 204 22.07 20.38 -13.90
N PRO A 205 23.37 20.04 -13.93
CA PRO A 205 24.13 19.68 -12.73
C PRO A 205 24.23 20.84 -11.72
N ASP A 206 24.26 22.09 -12.18
CA ASP A 206 24.38 23.28 -11.33
C ASP A 206 23.17 23.50 -10.41
N LYS A 207 22.02 22.86 -10.69
CA LYS A 207 20.84 22.95 -9.84
C LYS A 207 20.89 22.04 -8.62
N TYR A 208 21.81 21.07 -8.60
CA TYR A 208 21.86 20.00 -7.62
C TYR A 208 23.19 20.01 -6.85
N PHE A 209 23.16 19.48 -5.64
CA PHE A 209 24.38 19.28 -4.87
C PHE A 209 25.22 18.17 -5.50
N LYS A 210 26.53 18.43 -5.62
CA LYS A 210 27.49 17.44 -6.11
C LYS A 210 27.41 16.15 -5.28
N ASP A 211 27.28 15.02 -5.95
CA ASP A 211 27.24 13.67 -5.36
C ASP A 211 26.10 13.40 -4.36
N ALA A 212 25.08 14.27 -4.26
CA ALA A 212 24.03 14.13 -3.26
C ALA A 212 22.96 13.08 -3.61
N PHE A 213 22.70 12.84 -4.90
CA PHE A 213 21.75 11.81 -5.31
C PHE A 213 22.35 10.40 -5.12
N LYS A 214 21.78 9.64 -4.18
CA LYS A 214 22.17 8.24 -3.88
C LYS A 214 21.15 7.20 -4.33
N GLY A 215 20.10 7.64 -5.01
CA GLY A 215 18.94 6.81 -5.36
C GLY A 215 17.71 7.12 -4.50
N ILE A 216 16.56 6.63 -4.96
CA ILE A 216 15.29 6.73 -4.24
C ILE A 216 15.22 5.79 -3.03
N SER A 217 14.44 6.17 -2.02
CA SER A 217 14.11 5.29 -0.89
C SER A 217 12.99 4.30 -1.22
N ASP A 218 12.77 3.29 -0.36
CA ASP A 218 11.61 2.39 -0.47
C ASP A 218 10.27 3.12 -0.31
N THR A 219 10.26 4.20 0.47
CA THR A 219 9.08 5.02 0.77
C THR A 219 9.16 6.37 0.06
N GLN A 220 9.78 6.42 -1.13
CA GLN A 220 9.99 7.67 -1.85
C GLN A 220 8.65 8.34 -2.18
N GLY A 221 8.52 9.62 -1.86
CA GLY A 221 7.35 10.40 -2.19
C GLY A 221 7.14 10.53 -3.69
N PHE A 222 5.93 10.24 -4.17
CA PHE A 222 5.59 10.38 -5.58
C PHE A 222 4.10 10.66 -5.78
N TYR A 223 3.75 11.18 -6.95
CA TYR A 223 2.36 11.30 -7.42
C TYR A 223 2.28 11.01 -8.93
N ILE A 224 1.10 10.70 -9.44
CA ILE A 224 0.88 10.51 -10.88
C ILE A 224 0.39 11.81 -11.51
N ASP A 225 0.98 12.23 -12.62
CA ASP A 225 0.54 13.40 -13.38
C ASP A 225 0.82 13.19 -14.86
N ASN A 226 -0.18 13.42 -15.72
CA ASN A 226 -0.07 13.23 -17.17
C ASN A 226 0.56 11.89 -17.61
N ASN A 227 0.17 10.79 -16.96
CA ASN A 227 0.72 9.43 -17.18
C ASN A 227 2.23 9.28 -16.89
N GLU A 228 2.78 10.13 -16.05
CA GLU A 228 4.13 10.02 -15.52
C GLU A 228 4.07 9.83 -14.00
N ALA A 229 5.03 9.07 -13.45
CA ALA A 229 5.30 9.13 -12.03
C ALA A 229 6.21 10.32 -11.76
N VAL A 230 5.73 11.27 -10.96
CA VAL A 230 6.53 12.41 -10.51
C VAL A 230 7.14 12.06 -9.17
N ILE A 231 8.45 11.84 -9.16
CA ILE A 231 9.24 11.53 -7.97
C ILE A 231 9.65 12.82 -7.29
N VAL A 232 9.35 12.95 -6.00
CA VAL A 232 9.54 14.19 -5.26
C VAL A 232 10.57 14.01 -4.15
N PHE A 233 11.54 14.93 -4.09
CA PHE A 233 12.56 14.99 -3.06
C PHE A 233 12.29 16.14 -2.09
N ASP A 234 12.59 15.89 -0.81
CA ASP A 234 12.44 16.91 0.23
C ASP A 234 13.34 18.11 -0.07
N LYS A 235 12.88 19.30 0.34
CA LYS A 235 13.67 20.53 0.27
C LYS A 235 15.02 20.32 0.96
N TYR A 236 16.11 20.77 0.33
CA TYR A 236 17.50 20.59 0.78
C TYR A 236 18.09 19.17 0.70
N SER A 237 17.33 18.14 0.30
CA SER A 237 17.87 16.77 0.28
C SER A 237 18.94 16.56 -0.81
N ILE A 238 18.72 17.09 -2.01
CA ILE A 238 19.63 16.93 -3.15
C ILE A 238 19.91 18.24 -3.90
N ALA A 239 19.26 19.34 -3.50
CA ALA A 239 19.37 20.64 -4.17
C ALA A 239 19.27 21.81 -3.16
N PRO A 240 19.82 22.99 -3.47
CA PRO A 240 19.66 24.19 -2.65
C PRO A 240 18.19 24.59 -2.45
N GLY A 241 17.90 25.35 -1.40
CA GLY A 241 16.53 25.71 -1.02
C GLY A 241 15.74 26.51 -2.06
N VAL A 242 16.42 27.21 -2.97
CA VAL A 242 15.80 27.93 -4.10
C VAL A 242 15.16 26.97 -5.12
N SER A 243 15.59 25.71 -5.15
CA SER A 243 15.01 24.66 -5.98
C SER A 243 13.73 24.06 -5.38
N GLY A 244 13.29 24.53 -4.20
CA GLY A 244 12.09 24.04 -3.54
C GLY A 244 12.21 22.55 -3.20
N THR A 245 11.18 21.78 -3.56
CA THR A 245 11.16 20.31 -3.54
C THR A 245 11.45 19.80 -4.95
N PRO A 246 12.65 19.27 -5.24
CA PRO A 246 12.96 18.79 -6.58
C PRO A 246 12.01 17.68 -7.04
N GLU A 247 11.49 17.81 -8.25
CA GLU A 247 10.60 16.84 -8.88
C GLU A 247 11.25 16.29 -10.16
N PHE A 248 11.15 14.97 -10.34
CA PHE A 248 11.59 14.29 -11.56
C PHE A 248 10.42 13.54 -12.18
N ARG A 249 10.15 13.82 -13.45
CA ARG A 249 9.11 13.15 -14.21
C ARG A 249 9.69 11.87 -14.78
N ILE A 250 9.11 10.74 -14.41
CA ILE A 250 9.50 9.42 -14.88
C ILE A 250 8.36 8.94 -15.74
N ALA A 251 8.63 8.75 -17.02
CA ALA A 251 7.68 8.12 -17.91
C ALA A 251 7.27 6.79 -17.28
N LEU A 252 5.97 6.63 -17.00
CA LEU A 252 5.47 5.30 -16.72
C LEU A 252 5.84 4.43 -17.93
N PRO A 253 6.17 3.14 -17.74
CA PRO A 253 6.25 2.22 -18.85
C PRO A 253 4.86 2.15 -19.50
N GLN A 254 4.57 3.07 -20.41
CA GLN A 254 3.42 3.02 -21.28
C GLN A 254 3.56 1.73 -22.09
N LEU A 255 2.44 1.09 -22.42
CA LEU A 255 2.28 0.18 -23.55
C LEU A 255 2.62 0.88 -24.90
N SER A 256 3.71 1.65 -24.98
CA SER A 256 4.31 2.05 -26.24
C SER A 256 4.63 0.77 -27.01
N ALA A 257 4.25 0.72 -28.28
CA ALA A 257 4.13 -0.45 -29.15
C ALA A 257 5.38 -1.33 -29.39
N GLN A 258 6.36 -1.27 -28.49
CA GLN A 258 7.11 -2.44 -28.05
C GLN A 258 6.83 -2.60 -26.56
N ALA A 259 5.77 -3.33 -26.25
CA ALA A 259 5.53 -3.81 -24.91
C ALA A 259 6.82 -4.50 -24.41
N PRO A 260 7.38 -4.15 -23.24
CA PRO A 260 7.70 -5.27 -22.34
C PRO A 260 6.36 -5.99 -22.19
N ALA A 261 6.31 -7.26 -22.57
CA ALA A 261 5.10 -8.06 -22.54
C ALA A 261 4.28 -7.73 -21.28
N ALA A 262 2.95 -7.62 -21.44
CA ALA A 262 1.96 -7.46 -20.37
C ALA A 262 2.45 -8.07 -19.06
N PRO A 263 2.25 -7.49 -17.86
CA PRO A 263 2.81 -7.97 -16.59
C PRO A 263 2.76 -9.48 -16.62
N ALA A 264 3.94 -10.06 -16.80
CA ALA A 264 4.02 -11.33 -17.50
C ALA A 264 3.15 -12.30 -16.75
N SER A 265 2.05 -12.71 -17.39
CA SER A 265 1.03 -13.53 -16.74
C SER A 265 1.80 -14.67 -16.13
N LEU A 266 1.85 -14.72 -14.79
CA LEU A 266 2.71 -15.68 -14.09
C LEU A 266 2.49 -17.01 -14.77
N ASN A 267 3.58 -17.67 -15.14
CA ASN A 267 3.47 -18.97 -15.76
C ASN A 267 2.92 -19.90 -14.67
N LYS A 268 1.61 -20.09 -14.67
CA LYS A 268 0.90 -20.85 -13.63
C LYS A 268 1.16 -22.35 -13.77
N SER A 269 1.77 -22.77 -14.87
CA SER A 269 1.95 -24.18 -15.24
C SER A 269 3.39 -24.66 -15.04
N ALA A 270 4.38 -23.77 -14.86
CA ALA A 270 5.76 -24.18 -14.62
C ALA A 270 6.61 -23.11 -13.91
N VAL A 271 7.62 -23.58 -13.17
CA VAL A 271 8.69 -22.76 -12.59
C VAL A 271 10.06 -23.38 -12.89
N LEU A 272 11.10 -22.58 -13.04
CA LEU A 272 12.48 -23.07 -13.18
C LEU A 272 13.15 -23.07 -11.80
N VAL A 273 13.55 -24.23 -11.29
CA VAL A 273 14.31 -24.35 -10.04
C VAL A 273 15.69 -24.90 -10.33
N ASN A 274 16.74 -24.14 -9.98
CA ASN A 274 18.14 -24.48 -10.30
C ASN A 274 18.37 -24.81 -11.78
N GLY A 275 17.68 -24.08 -12.68
CA GLY A 275 17.72 -24.30 -14.13
C GLY A 275 16.91 -25.51 -14.63
N THR A 276 16.22 -26.24 -13.75
CA THR A 276 15.36 -27.37 -14.09
C THR A 276 13.89 -26.95 -14.09
N SER A 277 13.15 -27.29 -15.14
CA SER A 277 11.70 -27.01 -15.21
C SER A 277 10.90 -27.93 -14.30
N VAL A 278 10.13 -27.34 -13.39
CA VAL A 278 9.19 -28.00 -12.48
C VAL A 278 7.78 -27.64 -12.95
N ALA A 279 7.03 -28.65 -13.42
CA ALA A 279 5.65 -28.48 -13.83
C ALA A 279 4.72 -28.27 -12.61
N LEU A 280 3.70 -27.44 -12.77
CA LEU A 280 2.71 -27.07 -11.76
C LEU A 280 1.30 -27.53 -12.15
N ASP A 281 1.17 -28.49 -13.06
CA ASP A 281 -0.06 -28.85 -13.77
C ASP A 281 -1.26 -29.10 -12.85
N ASP A 282 -1.03 -29.69 -11.67
CA ASP A 282 -2.05 -30.01 -10.69
C ASP A 282 -2.03 -29.05 -9.48
N ALA A 283 -1.08 -28.11 -9.43
CA ALA A 283 -0.81 -27.19 -8.32
C ALA A 283 -0.43 -25.77 -8.81
N PRO A 284 -1.29 -25.11 -9.61
CA PRO A 284 -0.90 -23.88 -10.26
C PRO A 284 -0.65 -22.75 -9.26
N VAL A 285 0.30 -21.87 -9.60
CA VAL A 285 0.46 -20.59 -8.89
C VAL A 285 -0.81 -19.76 -9.09
N PHE A 286 -1.26 -19.11 -8.02
CA PHE A 286 -2.42 -18.22 -8.06
C PHE A 286 -2.17 -16.98 -7.21
N VAL A 287 -3.05 -15.98 -7.37
CA VAL A 287 -3.04 -14.77 -6.54
C VAL A 287 -4.25 -14.84 -5.62
N ASN A 288 -4.03 -14.69 -4.31
CA ASN A 288 -5.13 -14.73 -3.34
C ASN A 288 -5.96 -13.43 -3.35
N ASP A 289 -7.00 -13.38 -2.52
CA ASP A 289 -7.88 -12.23 -2.30
C ASP A 289 -7.15 -10.96 -1.86
N LYS A 290 -5.97 -11.10 -1.25
CA LYS A 290 -5.10 -9.99 -0.83
C LYS A 290 -4.09 -9.54 -1.89
N GLY A 291 -4.15 -10.08 -3.11
CA GLY A 291 -3.20 -9.75 -4.18
C GLY A 291 -1.82 -10.40 -4.02
N ILE A 292 -1.66 -11.36 -3.10
CA ILE A 292 -0.38 -12.04 -2.85
C ILE A 292 -0.30 -13.29 -3.69
N THR A 293 0.83 -13.45 -4.40
CA THR A 293 1.11 -14.66 -5.18
C THR A 293 1.39 -15.83 -4.25
N MET A 294 0.66 -16.92 -4.44
CA MET A 294 0.73 -18.16 -3.67
C MET A 294 1.35 -19.27 -4.52
N ILE A 295 2.37 -19.94 -3.99
CA ILE A 295 3.15 -20.97 -4.69
C ILE A 295 3.07 -22.30 -3.93
N PRO A 296 2.98 -23.46 -4.62
CA PRO A 296 2.92 -24.76 -3.95
C PRO A 296 4.22 -25.06 -3.21
N LEU A 297 4.11 -25.16 -1.90
CA LEU A 297 5.25 -25.29 -0.99
C LEU A 297 6.12 -26.50 -1.34
N ARG A 298 5.50 -27.66 -1.56
CA ARG A 298 6.22 -28.93 -1.75
C ARG A 298 7.08 -28.91 -3.01
N LEU A 299 6.49 -28.59 -4.15
CA LEU A 299 7.17 -28.65 -5.45
C LEU A 299 8.43 -27.78 -5.46
N VAL A 300 8.31 -26.54 -4.97
CA VAL A 300 9.43 -25.61 -4.93
C VAL A 300 10.49 -26.03 -3.92
N SER A 301 10.06 -26.41 -2.71
CA SER A 301 10.98 -26.71 -1.62
C SER A 301 11.76 -28.00 -1.86
N GLU A 302 11.12 -29.05 -2.38
CA GLU A 302 11.79 -30.31 -2.75
C GLU A 302 12.78 -30.09 -3.89
N ALA A 303 12.42 -29.29 -4.91
CA ALA A 303 13.32 -28.95 -6.00
C ALA A 303 14.54 -28.10 -5.55
N LEU A 304 14.40 -27.36 -4.45
CA LEU A 304 15.51 -26.68 -3.77
C LEU A 304 16.33 -27.62 -2.86
N GLY A 305 15.88 -28.86 -2.63
CA GLY A 305 16.56 -29.87 -1.84
C GLY A 305 16.10 -29.97 -0.39
N TYR A 306 14.98 -29.36 -0.02
CA TYR A 306 14.38 -29.54 1.31
C TYR A 306 13.58 -30.85 1.38
N LYS A 307 13.65 -31.52 2.53
CA LYS A 307 12.76 -32.62 2.91
C LYS A 307 11.58 -32.07 3.69
N LEU A 308 10.38 -32.52 3.34
CA LEU A 308 9.13 -32.06 3.96
C LEU A 308 8.52 -33.15 4.83
N THR A 309 8.12 -32.78 6.04
CA THR A 309 7.39 -33.66 6.96
C THR A 309 6.05 -33.02 7.31
N TRP A 310 4.96 -33.70 7.00
CA TRP A 310 3.61 -33.24 7.34
C TRP A 310 3.23 -33.64 8.77
N ASN A 311 2.66 -32.71 9.52
CA ASN A 311 2.04 -32.94 10.81
C ASN A 311 0.54 -32.66 10.72
N GLY A 312 -0.27 -33.72 10.71
CA GLY A 312 -1.72 -33.63 10.54
C GLY A 312 -2.46 -33.00 11.72
N ASP A 313 -1.96 -33.21 12.95
CA ASP A 313 -2.60 -32.69 14.17
C ASP A 313 -2.56 -31.17 14.22
N THR A 314 -1.43 -30.60 13.79
CA THR A 314 -1.21 -29.15 13.81
C THR A 314 -1.45 -28.49 12.45
N ARG A 315 -1.74 -29.27 11.41
CA ARG A 315 -1.83 -28.81 10.02
C ARG A 315 -0.60 -28.00 9.60
N SER A 316 0.58 -28.55 9.88
CA SER A 316 1.87 -27.90 9.60
C SER A 316 2.80 -28.77 8.75
N VAL A 317 3.68 -28.11 8.02
CA VAL A 317 4.76 -28.75 7.26
C VAL A 317 6.08 -28.27 7.84
N GLU A 318 6.93 -29.21 8.23
CA GLU A 318 8.33 -28.95 8.55
C GLU A 318 9.20 -29.13 7.30
N LEU A 319 10.15 -28.23 7.10
CA LEU A 319 11.10 -28.24 5.99
C LEU A 319 12.52 -28.35 6.54
N THR A 320 13.31 -29.28 6.01
CA THR A 320 14.70 -29.50 6.43
C THR A 320 15.67 -29.60 5.25
N GLN A 321 16.78 -28.88 5.30
CA GLN A 321 17.88 -29.01 4.35
C GLN A 321 19.21 -28.88 5.10
N GLY A 322 19.91 -30.00 5.29
CA GLY A 322 21.13 -30.02 6.11
C GLY A 322 20.85 -29.59 7.56
N ALA A 323 21.45 -28.47 8.00
CA ALA A 323 21.23 -27.88 9.32
C ALA A 323 20.10 -26.84 9.35
N GLU A 324 19.50 -26.50 8.20
CA GLU A 324 18.40 -25.56 8.12
C GLU A 324 17.07 -26.26 8.43
N TRP A 325 16.28 -25.65 9.30
CA TRP A 325 14.93 -26.09 9.65
C TRP A 325 14.00 -24.88 9.68
N THR A 326 12.80 -25.05 9.14
CA THR A 326 11.67 -24.11 9.28
C THR A 326 10.36 -24.88 9.31
N SER A 327 9.29 -24.25 9.79
CA SER A 327 7.95 -24.82 9.81
C SER A 327 6.93 -23.77 9.39
N VAL A 328 5.93 -24.22 8.62
CA VAL A 328 4.77 -23.41 8.23
C VAL A 328 3.50 -24.11 8.69
N GLN A 329 2.53 -23.32 9.15
CA GLN A 329 1.27 -23.82 9.68
C GLN A 329 0.09 -23.17 8.94
N GLU A 330 -0.89 -23.99 8.55
CA GLU A 330 -2.11 -23.50 7.90
C GLU A 330 -2.79 -22.40 8.74
N GLY A 331 -3.21 -21.33 8.07
CA GLY A 331 -3.99 -20.24 8.66
C GLY A 331 -3.19 -19.29 9.56
N LYS A 332 -1.87 -19.48 9.69
CA LYS A 332 -1.01 -18.59 10.50
C LYS A 332 0.02 -17.88 9.62
N ASP A 333 -0.16 -16.57 9.47
CA ASP A 333 0.84 -15.68 8.86
C ASP A 333 1.99 -15.45 9.87
N ARG A 334 2.83 -16.47 10.02
CA ARG A 334 3.96 -16.45 10.95
C ARG A 334 5.02 -17.42 10.47
N TYR A 335 6.15 -16.86 10.07
CA TYR A 335 7.25 -17.59 9.45
C TYR A 335 8.52 -17.45 10.28
N THR A 336 9.33 -18.50 10.29
CA THR A 336 10.62 -18.51 10.98
C THR A 336 11.72 -18.91 10.01
N PHE A 337 12.90 -18.33 10.21
CA PHE A 337 14.10 -18.75 9.51
C PHE A 337 15.26 -18.79 10.51
N ALA A 338 15.93 -19.93 10.62
CA ALA A 338 17.01 -20.11 11.59
C ALA A 338 16.60 -19.71 13.02
N LYS A 339 17.46 -18.99 13.75
CA LYS A 339 17.24 -18.55 15.15
C LYS A 339 16.64 -17.14 15.27
N VAL A 340 16.06 -16.58 14.21
CA VAL A 340 15.45 -15.24 14.29
C VAL A 340 14.01 -15.28 14.80
N ALA A 341 13.56 -14.16 15.37
CA ALA A 341 12.18 -14.00 15.79
C ALA A 341 11.22 -14.18 14.58
N PRO A 342 10.03 -14.78 14.79
CA PRO A 342 9.05 -14.95 13.72
C PRO A 342 8.60 -13.61 13.12
N PHE A 343 8.32 -13.60 11.82
CA PHE A 343 7.82 -12.44 11.07
C PHE A 343 6.66 -12.82 10.15
N GLU A 344 5.94 -11.81 9.65
CA GLU A 344 4.77 -11.96 8.78
C GLU A 344 5.17 -11.73 7.30
N LEU A 345 4.50 -12.41 6.37
CA LEU A 345 4.66 -12.25 4.92
C LEU A 345 3.41 -11.66 4.25
N GLY A 346 2.39 -11.26 5.02
CA GLY A 346 1.16 -10.65 4.54
C GLY A 346 0.05 -11.66 4.18
N ALA A 347 0.39 -12.94 4.05
CA ALA A 347 -0.57 -14.02 3.90
C ALA A 347 -0.13 -15.29 4.64
N ALA A 348 -1.10 -15.99 5.20
CA ALA A 348 -0.90 -17.28 5.86
C ALA A 348 -0.76 -18.43 4.83
N PRO A 349 -0.08 -19.53 5.19
CA PRO A 349 -0.16 -20.76 4.43
C PRO A 349 -1.60 -21.26 4.39
N LEU A 350 -2.03 -21.80 3.25
CA LEU A 350 -3.36 -22.37 3.10
C LEU A 350 -3.30 -23.71 2.38
N ILE A 351 -4.29 -24.56 2.63
CA ILE A 351 -4.44 -25.83 1.92
C ILE A 351 -5.57 -25.68 0.91
N GLN A 352 -5.25 -25.96 -0.35
CA GLN A 352 -6.20 -25.97 -1.45
C GLN A 352 -5.95 -27.20 -2.32
N ALA A 353 -7.00 -27.99 -2.58
CA ALA A 353 -6.91 -29.25 -3.30
C ALA A 353 -5.78 -30.17 -2.76
N ASP A 354 -5.77 -30.38 -1.44
CA ASP A 354 -4.79 -31.19 -0.68
C ASP A 354 -3.32 -30.74 -0.81
N LYS A 355 -3.09 -29.49 -1.22
CA LYS A 355 -1.76 -28.91 -1.39
C LYS A 355 -1.61 -27.67 -0.55
N MET A 356 -0.50 -27.61 0.17
CA MET A 356 -0.14 -26.42 0.94
C MET A 356 0.51 -25.39 0.02
N TYR A 357 -0.02 -24.18 0.06
CA TYR A 357 0.51 -23.00 -0.61
C TYR A 357 1.05 -22.02 0.42
N VAL A 358 2.11 -21.31 0.03
CA VAL A 358 2.72 -20.23 0.81
C VAL A 358 2.89 -18.98 -0.06
N PRO A 359 3.00 -17.77 0.52
CA PRO A 359 3.35 -16.58 -0.23
C PRO A 359 4.65 -16.78 -1.01
N LEU A 360 4.74 -16.23 -2.22
CA LEU A 360 5.94 -16.33 -3.06
C LEU A 360 7.19 -15.81 -2.33
N ASP A 361 7.04 -14.77 -1.51
CA ASP A 361 8.08 -14.21 -0.63
C ASP A 361 8.66 -15.23 0.35
N PHE A 362 7.96 -16.34 0.64
CA PHE A 362 8.52 -17.43 1.44
C PHE A 362 9.83 -17.96 0.83
N VAL A 363 9.90 -18.04 -0.50
CA VAL A 363 11.08 -18.53 -1.22
C VAL A 363 12.31 -17.65 -0.96
N THR A 364 12.15 -16.33 -0.99
CA THR A 364 13.26 -15.39 -0.85
C THR A 364 13.54 -15.04 0.61
N LYS A 365 12.49 -14.86 1.42
CA LYS A 365 12.60 -14.40 2.82
C LYS A 365 12.85 -15.55 3.78
N VAL A 366 12.31 -16.74 3.53
CA VAL A 366 12.49 -17.92 4.38
C VAL A 366 13.52 -18.87 3.79
N LEU A 367 13.34 -19.37 2.55
CA LEU A 367 14.30 -20.33 1.98
C LEU A 367 15.60 -19.68 1.48
N LYS A 368 15.70 -18.34 1.51
CA LYS A 368 16.87 -17.55 1.09
C LYS A 368 17.36 -17.86 -0.32
N ALA A 369 16.48 -18.38 -1.17
CA ALA A 369 16.76 -18.61 -2.58
C ALA A 369 16.70 -17.28 -3.34
N ASP A 370 17.52 -17.18 -4.39
CA ASP A 370 17.39 -16.09 -5.36
C ASP A 370 16.20 -16.37 -6.26
N MET A 371 15.39 -15.35 -6.53
CA MET A 371 14.20 -15.47 -7.36
C MET A 371 14.17 -14.34 -8.39
N LYS A 372 13.78 -14.68 -9.61
CA LYS A 372 13.54 -13.74 -10.71
C LYS A 372 12.26 -14.13 -11.42
N ILE A 373 11.53 -13.15 -11.93
CA ILE A 373 10.40 -13.37 -12.83
C ILE A 373 10.77 -12.69 -14.14
N ASP A 374 10.79 -13.44 -15.24
CA ASP A 374 11.13 -12.89 -16.55
C ASP A 374 9.91 -12.21 -17.23
N ALA A 375 10.14 -11.66 -18.42
CA ALA A 375 9.12 -10.99 -19.21
C ALA A 375 8.01 -11.93 -19.72
N GLN A 376 8.14 -13.25 -19.54
CA GLN A 376 7.16 -14.27 -19.89
C GLN A 376 6.44 -14.84 -18.67
N GLY A 377 6.75 -14.35 -17.47
CA GLY A 377 6.10 -14.70 -16.22
C GLY A 377 6.68 -15.98 -15.64
N MET A 378 7.78 -16.46 -16.22
CA MET A 378 8.49 -17.63 -15.72
C MET A 378 9.18 -17.26 -14.42
N ILE A 379 8.74 -17.90 -13.34
CA ILE A 379 9.43 -17.80 -12.05
C ILE A 379 10.69 -18.67 -12.14
N THR A 380 11.85 -18.05 -11.98
CA THR A 380 13.14 -18.72 -11.86
C THR A 380 13.64 -18.60 -10.43
N ILE A 381 13.90 -19.74 -9.80
CA ILE A 381 14.37 -19.87 -8.43
C ILE A 381 15.71 -20.58 -8.47
N SER A 382 16.71 -20.05 -7.78
CA SER A 382 18.03 -20.68 -7.68
C SER A 382 18.52 -20.67 -6.24
N THR A 383 19.17 -21.75 -5.82
CA THR A 383 19.91 -21.75 -4.57
C THR A 383 21.01 -20.69 -4.64
N LYS A 384 21.15 -19.93 -3.56
CA LYS A 384 22.17 -18.89 -3.49
C LYS A 384 23.54 -19.57 -3.59
N ALA A 385 24.36 -19.14 -4.55
CA ALA A 385 25.72 -19.66 -4.66
C ALA A 385 26.45 -19.46 -3.33
N ALA A 386 27.10 -20.51 -2.82
CA ALA A 386 27.97 -20.37 -1.65
C ALA A 386 28.98 -19.25 -1.96
N PRO A 387 29.23 -18.31 -1.03
CA PRO A 387 30.27 -17.31 -1.24
C PRO A 387 31.56 -18.06 -1.56
N GLN A 388 32.16 -17.75 -2.71
CA GLN A 388 33.49 -18.27 -3.02
C GLN A 388 34.42 -17.83 -1.88
N LYS A 389 34.99 -18.82 -1.21
CA LYS A 389 35.89 -18.63 -0.06
C LYS A 389 37.18 -17.94 -0.47
#